data_AF-N6VXL8-F1
#
_entry.id   AF-N6VXL8-F1
#
_cell.length_a   1.000
_cell.length_b   1.000
_cell.length_c   1.000
_cell.angle_alpha   90.00
_cell.angle_beta   90.00
_cell.angle_gamma   90.00
#
_symmetry.space_group_name_H-M   'P 1'
#
loop_
_entity.id
_entity.type
_entity.pdbx_description
1 polymer ?
#
loop_
_entity_poly.entity_id
_entity_poly.type
_entity_poly.pdbx_seq_one_letter_code
_entity_poly.pdbx_strand_id
1 'polypeptide(L)'
;MRVGITKMYKDIADLIGLEEYEIVDPYNKNVNCDFLIISKGYKERVKMFNKNAYIFEVRSATFKDLIESLNELKKLGLGKRDKIDESIEMLKKKERDIKSLINFKFKVNPKTEFIKRVVEDLGLEISEDGVTIAPDYVGEADIIIETHKNLPLIERIEDRYLQIINKIKRLSHN
;
A
#
# COMPACT_ATOMS: atom_id res chain seq x y z
N MET A 1 23.36 7.97 10.06
CA MET A 1 22.39 8.14 8.97
C MET A 1 21.07 8.55 9.60
N ARG A 2 20.53 9.72 9.28
CA ARG A 2 19.23 10.20 9.77
C ARG A 2 18.12 9.74 8.85
N VAL A 3 17.17 8.98 9.38
CA VAL A 3 16.05 8.43 8.61
C VAL A 3 14.79 9.24 8.93
N GLY A 4 14.17 9.81 7.90
CA GLY A 4 12.88 10.49 8.00
C GLY A 4 11.78 9.62 7.38
N ILE A 5 10.64 9.53 8.06
CA ILE A 5 9.46 8.78 7.58
C ILE A 5 8.24 9.70 7.57
N THR A 6 7.45 9.69 6.50
CA THR A 6 6.21 10.46 6.49
C THR A 6 5.18 9.83 7.42
N LYS A 7 4.34 10.66 8.06
CA LYS A 7 3.32 10.21 9.03
C LYS A 7 2.48 9.03 8.54
N MET A 8 2.13 9.01 7.25
CA MET A 8 1.32 7.94 6.63
C MET A 8 2.01 6.56 6.65
N TYR A 9 3.34 6.54 6.63
CA TYR A 9 4.16 5.33 6.55
C TYR A 9 4.96 5.07 7.82
N LYS A 10 4.61 5.71 8.95
CA LYS A 10 5.29 5.52 10.23
C LYS A 10 5.44 4.04 10.62
N ASP A 11 4.42 3.22 10.31
CA ASP A 11 4.38 1.80 10.66
C ASP A 11 5.47 0.99 9.92
N ILE A 12 6.09 1.53 8.86
CA ILE A 12 7.26 0.92 8.23
C ILE A 12 8.41 0.75 9.22
N ALA A 13 8.58 1.68 10.16
CA ALA A 13 9.62 1.57 11.18
C ALA A 13 9.47 0.27 11.99
N ASP A 14 8.25 -0.04 12.42
CA ASP A 14 7.97 -1.26 13.17
C ASP A 14 8.15 -2.52 12.31
N LEU A 15 7.72 -2.47 11.05
CA LEU A 15 7.85 -3.60 10.10
C LEU A 15 9.30 -3.95 9.76
N ILE A 16 10.19 -2.96 9.78
CA ILE A 16 11.61 -3.19 9.53
C ILE A 16 12.45 -3.23 10.82
N GLY A 17 11.85 -3.00 11.99
CA GLY A 17 12.58 -2.93 13.26
C GLY A 17 13.56 -1.77 13.35
N LEU A 18 13.20 -0.61 12.80
CA LEU A 18 13.97 0.62 12.87
C LEU A 18 13.62 1.40 14.13
N GLU A 19 14.57 1.57 15.03
CA GLU A 19 14.37 2.24 16.33
C GLU A 19 14.60 3.75 16.25
N GLU A 20 15.58 4.18 15.45
CA GLU A 20 15.96 5.60 15.31
C GLU A 20 15.44 6.16 13.99
N TYR A 21 14.37 6.95 14.06
CA TYR A 21 13.81 7.68 12.94
C TYR A 21 13.06 8.93 13.39
N GLU A 22 12.85 9.86 12.45
CA GLU A 22 12.08 11.08 12.67
C GLU A 22 10.81 11.06 11.82
N ILE A 23 9.66 11.44 12.40
CA ILE A 23 8.45 11.69 11.62
C ILE A 23 8.57 13.06 10.98
N VAL A 24 8.53 13.11 9.64
CA VAL A 24 8.79 14.32 8.87
C VAL A 24 7.70 14.60 7.82
N ASP A 25 7.66 15.85 7.37
CA ASP A 25 6.88 16.30 6.22
C ASP A 25 7.84 16.97 5.21
N PRO A 26 8.36 16.20 4.23
CA PRO A 26 9.35 16.67 3.29
C PRO A 26 8.73 17.20 1.98
N TYR A 27 7.39 17.28 1.87
CA TYR A 27 6.71 17.56 0.60
C TYR A 27 6.83 19.02 0.14
N ASN A 28 7.11 19.94 1.06
CA ASN A 28 7.17 21.39 0.80
C ASN A 28 8.37 22.08 1.44
N LYS A 29 9.30 21.31 2.02
CA LYS A 29 10.44 21.86 2.76
C LYS A 29 11.59 20.86 2.81
N ASN A 30 12.79 21.39 3.03
CA ASN A 30 13.94 20.58 3.37
C ASN A 30 13.75 20.01 4.78
N VAL A 31 14.12 18.74 4.94
CA VAL A 31 14.22 18.07 6.23
C VAL A 31 15.65 17.53 6.35
N ASN A 32 16.23 17.65 7.52
CA ASN A 32 17.63 17.29 7.75
C ASN A 32 17.79 15.76 7.92
N CYS A 33 17.53 15.02 6.85
CA CYS A 33 17.58 13.56 6.81
C CYS A 33 18.41 13.07 5.60
N ASP A 34 19.14 11.98 5.80
CA ASP A 34 19.94 11.34 4.75
C ASP A 34 19.10 10.37 3.91
N PHE A 35 18.07 9.77 4.54
CA PHE A 35 17.19 8.78 3.91
C PHE A 35 15.72 9.12 4.23
N LEU A 36 14.87 9.17 3.21
CA LEU A 36 13.46 9.52 3.33
C LEU A 36 12.58 8.37 2.85
N ILE A 37 11.66 7.91 3.70
CA ILE A 37 10.61 6.94 3.38
C ILE A 37 9.30 7.71 3.19
N ILE A 38 8.77 7.71 1.98
CA ILE A 38 7.61 8.53 1.59
C ILE A 38 6.57 7.73 0.81
N SER A 39 5.40 8.34 0.60
CA SER A 39 4.38 7.85 -0.33
C SER A 39 4.89 7.80 -1.77
N LYS A 40 4.53 6.74 -2.50
CA LYS A 40 4.74 6.64 -3.95
C LYS A 40 4.10 7.82 -4.71
N GLY A 41 4.81 8.31 -5.73
CA GLY A 41 4.39 9.41 -6.60
C GLY A 41 4.88 10.80 -6.17
N TYR A 42 5.68 10.89 -5.11
CA TYR A 42 6.15 12.16 -4.53
C TYR A 42 7.66 12.35 -4.59
N LYS A 43 8.42 11.39 -5.13
CA LYS A 43 9.89 11.44 -5.20
C LYS A 43 10.41 12.74 -5.80
N GLU A 44 9.94 13.12 -6.98
CA GLU A 44 10.43 14.33 -7.67
C GLU A 44 10.17 15.59 -6.84
N ARG A 45 8.94 15.75 -6.34
CA ARG A 45 8.57 16.87 -5.45
C ARG A 45 9.46 16.94 -4.22
N VAL A 46 9.69 15.82 -3.54
CA VAL A 46 10.53 15.76 -2.34
C VAL A 46 12.00 16.04 -2.68
N LYS A 47 12.50 15.57 -3.83
CA LYS A 47 13.88 15.78 -4.28
C LYS A 47 14.20 17.24 -4.57
N MET A 48 13.22 18.04 -4.99
CA MET A 48 13.37 19.49 -5.18
C MET A 48 13.88 20.19 -3.91
N PHE A 49 13.37 19.79 -2.74
CA PHE A 49 13.74 20.37 -1.45
C PHE A 49 14.84 19.58 -0.73
N ASN A 50 14.98 18.28 -1.01
CA ASN A 50 15.86 17.35 -0.30
C ASN A 50 16.89 16.73 -1.26
N LYS A 51 17.66 17.60 -1.94
CA LYS A 51 18.58 17.21 -3.03
C LYS A 51 19.58 16.13 -2.62
N ASN A 52 20.06 16.17 -1.38
CA ASN A 52 21.09 15.25 -0.88
C ASN A 52 20.53 13.97 -0.26
N ALA A 53 19.21 13.92 0.02
CA ALA A 53 18.60 12.74 0.63
C ALA A 53 18.39 11.62 -0.40
N TYR A 54 18.58 10.38 0.03
CA TYR A 54 18.05 9.22 -0.67
C TYR A 54 16.54 9.15 -0.44
N ILE A 55 15.74 8.98 -1.50
CA ILE A 55 14.28 8.94 -1.40
C ILE A 55 13.79 7.56 -1.79
N PHE A 56 13.15 6.90 -0.84
CA PHE A 56 12.49 5.62 -0.99
C PHE A 56 10.98 5.79 -0.98
N GLU A 57 10.32 5.35 -2.05
CA GLU A 57 8.87 5.38 -2.20
C GLU A 57 8.26 4.04 -1.81
N VAL A 58 7.44 4.04 -0.77
CA VAL A 58 6.75 2.82 -0.33
C VAL A 58 5.59 2.51 -1.28
N ARG A 59 5.57 1.29 -1.80
CA ARG A 59 4.41 0.72 -2.50
C ARG A 59 3.56 -0.02 -1.48
N SER A 60 2.28 0.24 -1.48
CA SER A 60 1.36 -0.37 -0.51
C SER A 60 -0.05 -0.52 -1.06
N ALA A 61 -0.24 -0.66 -2.38
CA ALA A 61 -1.58 -0.91 -2.92
C ALA A 61 -2.08 -2.30 -2.51
N THR A 62 -1.17 -3.28 -2.52
CA THR A 62 -1.41 -4.70 -2.21
C THR A 62 -0.43 -5.19 -1.14
N PHE A 63 -0.67 -6.40 -0.61
CA PHE A 63 0.32 -7.04 0.27
C PHE A 63 1.63 -7.31 -0.45
N LYS A 64 1.55 -7.77 -1.70
CA LYS A 64 2.71 -8.00 -2.56
C LYS A 64 3.55 -6.74 -2.74
N ASP A 65 2.92 -5.58 -2.97
CA ASP A 65 3.60 -4.29 -3.07
C ASP A 65 4.37 -3.91 -1.81
N LEU A 66 3.74 -4.13 -0.66
CA LEU A 66 4.37 -3.85 0.63
C LEU A 66 5.54 -4.81 0.87
N ILE A 67 5.37 -6.10 0.59
CA ILE A 67 6.44 -7.11 0.67
C ILE A 67 7.61 -6.76 -0.24
N GLU A 68 7.37 -6.30 -1.47
CA GLU A 68 8.43 -5.83 -2.37
C GLU A 68 9.17 -4.64 -1.77
N SER A 69 8.43 -3.67 -1.20
CA SER A 69 9.03 -2.51 -0.54
C SER A 69 9.90 -2.93 0.65
N LEU A 70 9.44 -3.87 1.49
CA LEU A 70 10.22 -4.40 2.61
C LEU A 70 11.48 -5.13 2.15
N ASN A 71 11.40 -5.93 1.08
CA ASN A 71 12.55 -6.60 0.49
C ASN A 71 13.58 -5.61 -0.07
N GLU A 72 13.14 -4.50 -0.66
CA GLU A 72 14.04 -3.46 -1.14
C GLU A 72 14.73 -2.73 0.02
N LEU A 73 14.00 -2.37 1.07
CA LEU A 73 14.58 -1.81 2.30
C LEU A 73 15.61 -2.78 2.91
N LYS A 74 15.31 -4.08 2.96
CA LYS A 74 16.25 -5.12 3.40
C LYS A 74 17.53 -5.18 2.57
N LYS A 75 17.42 -5.04 1.24
CA LYS A 75 18.58 -5.00 0.32
C LYS A 75 19.42 -3.75 0.51
N LEU A 76 18.78 -2.63 0.84
CA LEU A 76 19.45 -1.37 1.17
C LEU A 76 20.08 -1.36 2.57
N GLY A 77 19.91 -2.43 3.36
CA GLY A 77 20.42 -2.52 4.72
C GLY A 77 19.66 -1.64 5.72
N LEU A 78 18.42 -1.25 5.41
CA LEU A 78 17.59 -0.45 6.31
C LEU A 78 16.71 -1.36 7.18
N GLY A 79 16.96 -1.31 8.49
CA GLY A 79 16.24 -2.12 9.49
C GLY A 79 16.90 -3.48 9.79
N LYS A 80 16.28 -4.24 10.69
CA LYS A 80 16.72 -5.56 11.14
C LYS A 80 16.22 -6.63 10.18
N ARG A 81 17.14 -7.40 9.58
CA ARG A 81 16.81 -8.42 8.56
C ARG A 81 15.78 -9.44 9.06
N ASP A 82 15.97 -9.95 10.27
CA ASP A 82 15.08 -10.96 10.87
C ASP A 82 13.67 -10.40 11.09
N LYS A 83 13.58 -9.15 11.55
CA LYS A 83 12.29 -8.46 11.73
C LYS A 83 11.55 -8.25 10.41
N ILE A 84 12.28 -7.92 9.35
CA ILE A 84 11.72 -7.79 8.01
C ILE A 84 11.17 -9.14 7.53
N ASP A 85 11.91 -10.23 7.75
CA ASP A 85 11.49 -11.57 7.36
C ASP A 85 10.22 -12.03 8.11
N GLU A 86 10.18 -11.81 9.42
CA GLU A 86 8.98 -12.03 10.24
C GLU A 86 7.77 -11.24 9.71
N SER A 87 7.98 -9.96 9.40
CA SER A 87 6.92 -9.09 8.86
C SER A 87 6.44 -9.57 7.49
N ILE A 88 7.36 -10.01 6.61
CA ILE A 88 7.01 -10.57 5.30
C ILE A 88 6.16 -11.84 5.46
N GLU A 89 6.53 -12.76 6.36
CA GLU A 89 5.75 -13.99 6.59
C GLU A 89 4.36 -13.69 7.16
N MET A 90 4.26 -12.72 8.07
CA MET A 90 2.97 -12.23 8.57
C MET A 90 2.10 -11.66 7.43
N LEU A 91 2.67 -10.83 6.55
CA LEU A 91 1.94 -10.24 5.42
C LEU A 91 1.46 -11.32 4.43
N LYS A 92 2.30 -12.31 4.11
CA LYS A 92 1.92 -13.46 3.28
C LYS A 92 0.78 -14.27 3.92
N LYS A 93 0.79 -14.43 5.25
CA LYS A 93 -0.31 -15.09 5.96
C LYS A 93 -1.62 -14.30 5.81
N LYS A 94 -1.59 -12.99 6.09
CA LYS A 94 -2.76 -12.10 5.93
C LYS A 94 -3.31 -12.11 4.50
N GLU A 95 -2.42 -12.09 3.51
CA GLU A 95 -2.78 -12.19 2.10
C GLU A 95 -3.53 -13.50 1.79
N ARG A 96 -3.00 -14.64 2.23
CA ARG A 96 -3.67 -15.95 2.06
C ARG A 96 -5.02 -15.98 2.76
N ASP A 97 -5.09 -15.51 4.00
CA ASP A 97 -6.31 -15.51 4.80
C ASP A 97 -7.41 -14.70 4.10
N ILE A 98 -7.09 -13.50 3.58
CA ILE A 98 -8.07 -12.69 2.85
C ILE A 98 -8.44 -13.29 1.49
N LYS A 99 -7.48 -13.78 0.71
CA LYS A 99 -7.77 -14.39 -0.60
C LYS A 99 -8.66 -15.63 -0.46
N SER A 100 -8.58 -16.35 0.67
CA SER A 100 -9.47 -17.48 0.95
C SER A 100 -10.96 -17.10 1.08
N LEU A 101 -11.27 -15.81 1.31
CA LEU A 101 -12.65 -15.30 1.37
C LEU A 101 -13.31 -15.19 0.00
N ILE A 102 -12.53 -15.31 -1.09
CA ILE A 102 -12.99 -15.27 -2.48
C ILE A 102 -13.29 -16.71 -2.91
N ASN A 103 -14.56 -17.06 -2.89
CA ASN A 103 -15.08 -18.36 -3.33
C ASN A 103 -16.04 -18.23 -4.53
N PHE A 104 -15.94 -17.12 -5.26
CA PHE A 104 -16.80 -16.78 -6.38
C PHE A 104 -15.95 -16.33 -7.57
N LYS A 105 -16.46 -16.53 -8.78
CA LYS A 105 -15.92 -15.91 -9.99
C LYS A 105 -16.76 -14.67 -10.30
N PHE A 106 -16.11 -13.53 -10.43
CA PHE A 106 -16.79 -12.26 -10.69
C PHE A 106 -15.94 -11.41 -11.61
N LYS A 107 -16.58 -10.82 -12.63
CA LYS A 107 -15.94 -9.92 -13.59
C LYS A 107 -15.99 -8.50 -13.07
N VAL A 108 -14.86 -7.80 -13.12
CA VAL A 108 -14.72 -6.42 -12.67
C VAL A 108 -14.11 -5.54 -13.74
N ASN A 109 -14.49 -4.27 -13.77
CA ASN A 109 -13.97 -3.25 -14.66
C ASN A 109 -13.28 -2.15 -13.81
N PRO A 110 -11.98 -2.29 -13.49
CA PRO A 110 -11.26 -1.33 -12.65
C PRO A 110 -11.03 0.00 -13.38
N LYS A 111 -11.42 1.13 -12.78
CA LYS A 111 -11.33 2.47 -13.40
C LYS A 111 -10.00 3.19 -13.21
N THR A 112 -9.06 2.59 -12.47
CA THR A 112 -7.71 3.15 -12.27
C THR A 112 -6.68 2.04 -12.21
N GLU A 113 -5.43 2.34 -12.54
CA GLU A 113 -4.29 1.42 -12.36
C GLU A 113 -4.13 0.97 -10.89
N PHE A 114 -4.49 1.83 -9.94
CA PHE A 114 -4.50 1.47 -8.52
C PHE A 114 -5.49 0.34 -8.22
N ILE A 115 -6.75 0.49 -8.65
CA ILE A 115 -7.77 -0.56 -8.47
C ILE A 115 -7.44 -1.79 -9.29
N LYS A 116 -6.95 -1.62 -10.52
CA LYS A 116 -6.53 -2.73 -11.39
C LYS A 116 -5.52 -3.63 -10.68
N ARG A 117 -4.47 -3.04 -10.10
CA ARG A 117 -3.46 -3.79 -9.33
C ARG A 117 -4.07 -4.52 -8.13
N VAL A 118 -5.05 -3.94 -7.44
CA VAL A 118 -5.73 -4.57 -6.31
C VAL A 118 -6.58 -5.77 -6.75
N VAL A 119 -7.39 -5.61 -7.81
CA VAL A 119 -8.26 -6.69 -8.29
C VAL A 119 -7.48 -7.84 -8.92
N GLU A 120 -6.37 -7.53 -9.62
CA GLU A 120 -5.43 -8.54 -10.13
C GLU A 120 -4.80 -9.33 -8.98
N ASP A 121 -4.38 -8.65 -7.90
CA ASP A 121 -3.81 -9.34 -6.74
C ASP A 121 -4.85 -10.26 -6.08
N LEU A 122 -6.10 -9.82 -5.96
CA LEU A 122 -7.21 -10.65 -5.47
C LEU A 122 -7.57 -11.82 -6.40
N GLY A 123 -7.05 -11.87 -7.63
CA GLY A 123 -7.35 -12.91 -8.60
C GLY A 123 -8.75 -12.78 -9.23
N LEU A 124 -9.31 -11.58 -9.25
CA LEU A 124 -10.59 -11.31 -9.91
C LEU A 124 -10.40 -11.15 -11.43
N GLU A 125 -11.39 -11.58 -12.20
CA GLU A 125 -11.35 -11.50 -13.66
C GLU A 125 -11.63 -10.06 -14.11
N ILE A 126 -10.75 -9.49 -14.92
CA ILE A 126 -10.97 -8.15 -15.50
C ILE A 126 -11.70 -8.30 -16.84
N SER A 127 -12.78 -7.54 -17.01
CA SER A 127 -13.54 -7.49 -18.25
C SER A 127 -14.27 -6.15 -18.43
N GLU A 128 -14.47 -5.71 -19.67
CA GLU A 128 -15.17 -4.45 -19.98
C GLU A 128 -16.65 -4.48 -19.56
N ASP A 129 -17.29 -5.65 -19.63
CA ASP A 129 -18.67 -5.90 -19.16
C ASP A 129 -18.75 -6.16 -17.63
N GLY A 130 -17.63 -6.07 -16.91
CA GLY A 130 -17.56 -6.28 -15.48
C GLY A 130 -18.10 -5.10 -14.66
N VAL A 131 -18.42 -5.37 -13.39
CA VAL A 131 -18.84 -4.35 -12.42
C VAL A 131 -17.73 -3.32 -12.24
N THR A 132 -18.08 -2.04 -12.36
CA THR A 132 -17.11 -0.96 -12.30
C THR A 132 -16.62 -0.74 -10.87
N ILE A 133 -15.30 -0.65 -10.71
CA ILE A 133 -14.67 -0.41 -9.39
C ILE A 133 -13.75 0.81 -9.48
N ALA A 134 -13.96 1.78 -8.62
CA ALA A 134 -13.18 3.02 -8.59
C ALA A 134 -12.86 3.44 -7.15
N PRO A 135 -11.76 4.18 -6.92
CA PRO A 135 -11.56 4.86 -5.65
C PRO A 135 -12.48 6.09 -5.53
N ASP A 136 -12.77 6.49 -4.30
CA ASP A 136 -13.61 7.65 -3.93
C ASP A 136 -13.27 8.97 -4.65
N TYR A 137 -12.00 9.21 -4.99
CA TYR A 137 -11.58 10.42 -5.68
C TYR A 137 -11.89 10.45 -7.21
N VAL A 138 -12.33 9.35 -7.81
CA VAL A 138 -12.66 9.29 -9.25
C VAL A 138 -14.13 9.62 -9.54
N GLY A 139 -15.05 9.35 -8.60
CA GLY A 139 -16.48 9.60 -8.77
C GLY A 139 -17.31 8.33 -8.92
N GLU A 140 -18.24 8.30 -9.88
CA GLU A 140 -19.27 7.26 -10.03
C GLU A 140 -18.72 5.92 -10.54
N ALA A 141 -19.02 4.86 -9.78
CA ALA A 141 -18.80 3.46 -10.11
C ALA A 141 -19.79 2.60 -9.30
N ASP A 142 -20.04 1.37 -9.74
CA ASP A 142 -20.89 0.41 -9.02
C ASP A 142 -20.32 0.11 -7.63
N ILE A 143 -18.99 0.06 -7.53
CA ILE A 143 -18.23 -0.14 -6.30
C ILE A 143 -17.23 1.01 -6.12
N ILE A 144 -17.48 1.86 -5.14
CA ILE A 144 -16.55 2.91 -4.71
C ILE A 144 -15.70 2.41 -3.54
N ILE A 145 -14.38 2.55 -3.59
CA ILE A 145 -13.44 2.19 -2.52
C ILE A 145 -12.95 3.45 -1.82
N GLU A 146 -13.16 3.53 -0.51
CA GLU A 146 -12.64 4.62 0.31
C GLU A 146 -11.12 4.50 0.44
N THR A 147 -10.39 5.55 0.06
CA THR A 147 -8.92 5.52 0.02
C THR A 147 -8.27 6.21 1.22
N HIS A 148 -8.97 7.17 1.82
CA HIS A 148 -8.48 7.96 2.95
C HIS A 148 -9.15 7.54 4.26
N LYS A 149 -8.58 6.52 4.91
CA LYS A 149 -8.93 6.16 6.29
C LYS A 149 -7.74 6.33 7.22
N ASN A 150 -8.01 6.78 8.44
CA ASN A 150 -7.02 6.85 9.52
C ASN A 150 -6.78 5.45 10.12
N LEU A 151 -6.29 4.53 9.29
CA LEU A 151 -5.95 3.16 9.67
C LEU A 151 -4.43 2.95 9.54
N PRO A 152 -3.85 2.04 10.34
CA PRO A 152 -2.50 1.52 10.15
C PRO A 152 -2.25 1.00 8.73
N LEU A 153 -0.99 1.00 8.29
CA LEU A 153 -0.58 0.68 6.92
C LEU A 153 -1.11 -0.67 6.42
N ILE A 154 -0.97 -1.71 7.25
CA ILE A 154 -1.45 -3.06 6.92
C ILE A 154 -2.97 -3.08 6.86
N GLU A 155 -3.63 -2.48 7.85
CA GLU A 155 -5.09 -2.42 7.93
C GLU A 155 -5.71 -1.67 6.75
N ARG A 156 -5.00 -0.67 6.17
CA ARG A 156 -5.44 -0.01 4.93
C ARG A 156 -5.45 -0.97 3.73
N ILE A 157 -4.51 -1.91 3.65
CA ILE A 157 -4.50 -2.93 2.60
C ILE A 157 -5.65 -3.91 2.83
N GLU A 158 -5.82 -4.39 4.06
CA GLU A 158 -6.90 -5.30 4.46
C GLU A 158 -8.27 -4.71 4.17
N ASP A 159 -8.50 -3.47 4.61
CA ASP A 159 -9.76 -2.76 4.44
C ASP A 159 -10.12 -2.61 2.96
N ARG A 160 -9.16 -2.24 2.08
CA ARG A 160 -9.43 -2.16 0.64
C ARG A 160 -9.86 -3.50 0.05
N TYR A 161 -9.19 -4.59 0.43
CA TYR A 161 -9.57 -5.92 -0.06
C TYR A 161 -10.96 -6.30 0.43
N LEU A 162 -11.25 -6.08 1.71
CA LEU A 162 -12.54 -6.39 2.31
C LEU A 162 -13.67 -5.53 1.75
N GLN A 163 -13.42 -4.25 1.45
CA GLN A 163 -14.39 -3.39 0.77
C GLN A 163 -14.81 -3.98 -0.58
N ILE A 164 -13.85 -4.42 -1.40
CA ILE A 164 -14.14 -5.05 -2.70
C ILE A 164 -14.90 -6.36 -2.50
N ILE A 165 -14.36 -7.27 -1.68
CA ILE A 165 -14.94 -8.61 -1.47
C ILE A 165 -16.38 -8.51 -0.94
N ASN A 166 -16.62 -7.66 0.06
CA ASN A 166 -17.94 -7.54 0.67
C ASN A 166 -18.95 -6.88 -0.27
N LYS A 167 -18.54 -5.89 -1.07
CA LYS A 167 -19.44 -5.24 -2.03
C LYS A 167 -19.78 -6.18 -3.19
N ILE A 168 -18.82 -6.95 -3.70
CA ILE A 168 -19.10 -7.99 -4.70
C ILE A 168 -20.06 -9.05 -4.14
N LYS A 169 -19.81 -9.57 -2.93
CA LYS A 169 -20.71 -10.55 -2.29
C LYS A 169 -22.15 -10.05 -2.23
N ARG A 170 -22.37 -8.78 -1.89
CA ARG A 170 -23.71 -8.18 -1.86
C ARG A 170 -24.36 -8.12 -3.24
N LEU A 171 -23.60 -7.81 -4.29
CA LEU A 171 -24.10 -7.79 -5.67
C LEU A 171 -24.41 -9.19 -6.20
N SER A 172 -23.67 -10.22 -5.78
CA SER A 172 -23.90 -11.60 -6.23
C SER A 172 -25.09 -12.31 -5.57
N HIS A 173 -25.69 -11.73 -4.51
CA HIS A 173 -26.84 -12.29 -3.79
C HIS A 173 -28.16 -11.54 -4.07
N ASN A 174 -28.12 -10.57 -4.98
CA ASN A 174 -29.30 -9.88 -5.53
C ASN A 174 -29.56 -10.38 -6.95
#